data_AF-A0A7G8DE37-F1
#
_entry.id   AF-A0A7G8DE37-F1
#
_cell.length_a   1.000
_cell.length_b   1.000
_cell.length_c   1.000
_cell.angle_alpha   90.00
_cell.angle_beta   90.00
_cell.angle_gamma   90.00
#
_symmetry.space_group_name_H-M   'P 1'
#
loop_
_entity.id
_entity.type
_entity.pdbx_description
1 polymer ?
#
loop_
_entity_poly.entity_id
_entity_poly.type
_entity_poly.pdbx_seq_one_letter_code
_entity_poly.pdbx_strand_id
1 'polypeptide(L)'
;MNLDGPHLKPLRSIAKRHQVNILIGINEIDNSQSRTTLFNSYVHIDGDGAYANVHRKLMPTNPERMVWGFGDGQGLRVNETQVGRVGSLICWKNYMPLARMAL
;
A
#
# COMPACT_ATOMS: atom_id res chain seq x y z
N MET A 1 -5.00 -0.75 -11.03
CA MET A 1 -6.11 -1.27 -10.20
C MET A 1 -6.69 -0.13 -9.40
N ASN A 2 -8.01 -0.06 -9.29
CA ASN A 2 -8.73 0.91 -8.45
C ASN A 2 -9.00 0.30 -7.06
N LEU A 3 -8.70 1.03 -5.99
CA LEU A 3 -8.93 0.62 -4.59
C LEU A 3 -10.42 0.40 -4.27
N ASP A 4 -11.29 1.23 -4.84
CA ASP A 4 -12.76 1.14 -4.73
C ASP A 4 -13.36 0.20 -5.78
N GLY A 5 -12.52 -0.30 -6.68
CA GLY A 5 -12.90 -1.24 -7.73
C GLY A 5 -13.15 -2.66 -7.21
N PRO A 6 -13.65 -3.56 -8.08
CA PRO A 6 -13.92 -4.94 -7.70
C PRO A 6 -12.65 -5.78 -7.49
N HIS A 7 -11.49 -5.31 -7.93
CA HIS A 7 -10.25 -6.09 -8.01
C HIS A 7 -9.76 -6.62 -6.65
N LEU A 8 -9.94 -5.85 -5.57
CA LEU A 8 -9.49 -6.25 -4.23
C LEU A 8 -10.57 -6.98 -3.42
N LYS A 9 -11.82 -7.03 -3.89
CA LYS A 9 -12.92 -7.71 -3.18
C LYS A 9 -12.62 -9.19 -2.89
N PRO A 10 -12.09 -9.99 -3.84
CA PRO A 10 -11.75 -11.38 -3.56
C PRO A 10 -10.71 -11.52 -2.44
N LEU A 11 -9.67 -10.69 -2.44
CA LEU A 11 -8.63 -10.70 -1.41
C LEU A 11 -9.20 -10.33 -0.03
N ARG A 12 -10.06 -9.33 0.04
CA ARG A 12 -10.76 -8.94 1.28
C ARG A 12 -11.65 -10.05 1.81
N SER A 13 -12.40 -10.73 0.94
CA SER A 13 -13.23 -11.87 1.32
C SER A 13 -12.40 -13.04 1.85
N ILE A 14 -11.24 -13.31 1.23
CA ILE A 14 -10.30 -14.35 1.69
C ILE A 14 -9.70 -13.98 3.04
N ALA A 15 -9.23 -12.74 3.20
CA ALA A 15 -8.70 -12.23 4.47
C ALA A 15 -9.72 -12.42 5.60
N LYS A 16 -10.96 -11.98 5.38
CA LYS A 16 -12.07 -12.14 6.32
C LYS A 16 -12.38 -13.61 6.63
N ARG A 17 -12.48 -14.45 5.59
CA ARG A 17 -12.85 -15.86 5.75
C ARG A 17 -11.82 -16.65 6.54
N HIS A 18 -10.54 -16.38 6.32
CA HIS A 18 -9.45 -17.13 6.94
C HIS A 18 -8.82 -16.43 8.14
N GLN A 19 -9.29 -15.23 8.49
CA GLN A 19 -8.73 -14.40 9.55
C GLN A 19 -7.22 -14.20 9.33
N VAL A 20 -6.84 -13.78 8.12
CA VAL A 20 -5.44 -13.57 7.73
C VAL A 20 -5.21 -12.13 7.31
N ASN A 21 -4.04 -11.61 7.67
CA ASN A 21 -3.56 -10.32 7.21
C ASN A 21 -2.93 -10.49 5.82
N ILE A 22 -3.30 -9.64 4.86
CA ILE A 22 -2.77 -9.67 3.50
C ILE A 22 -2.09 -8.34 3.20
N LEU A 23 -0.79 -8.38 2.94
CA LEU A 23 -0.03 -7.24 2.47
C LEU A 23 0.33 -7.47 0.99
N ILE A 24 -0.16 -6.62 0.10
CA ILE A 24 -0.01 -6.81 -1.35
C ILE A 24 0.40 -5.52 -2.07
N GLY A 25 1.37 -5.63 -2.98
CA GLY A 25 1.74 -4.55 -3.89
C GLY A 25 0.79 -4.46 -5.08
N ILE A 26 0.41 -3.25 -5.46
CA ILE A 26 -0.46 -2.96 -6.59
C ILE A 26 0.07 -1.79 -7.43
N ASN A 27 -0.26 -1.83 -8.72
CA ASN A 27 -0.23 -0.64 -9.58
C ASN A 27 -1.58 0.06 -9.42
N GLU A 28 -1.63 1.07 -8.57
CA GLU A 28 -2.84 1.83 -8.28
C GLU A 28 -3.09 2.85 -9.40
N ILE A 29 -4.32 2.95 -9.89
CA ILE A 29 -4.74 4.09 -10.72
C ILE A 29 -5.45 5.05 -9.77
N ASP A 30 -4.98 6.30 -9.71
CA ASP A 30 -5.65 7.31 -8.91
C ASP A 30 -7.07 7.54 -9.41
N ASN A 31 -8.05 7.66 -8.51
CA ASN A 31 -9.43 8.01 -8.88
C ASN A 31 -9.88 9.33 -8.24
N SER A 32 -9.03 9.92 -7.39
CA SER A 32 -9.35 11.09 -6.58
C SER A 32 -8.98 12.42 -7.24
N GLN A 33 -7.78 12.50 -7.85
CA GLN A 33 -7.25 13.76 -8.38
C GLN A 33 -7.14 13.71 -9.91
N SER A 34 -6.22 12.91 -10.45
CA SER A 34 -5.88 12.94 -11.87
C SER A 34 -6.66 11.92 -12.72
N ARG A 35 -7.25 10.91 -12.08
CA ARG A 35 -7.97 9.77 -12.71
C ARG A 35 -7.14 8.95 -13.71
N THR A 36 -5.83 9.19 -13.78
CA THR A 36 -4.95 8.68 -14.84
C THR A 36 -3.54 8.36 -14.35
N THR A 37 -3.09 8.98 -13.26
CA THR A 37 -1.76 8.72 -12.70
C THR A 37 -1.71 7.33 -12.09
N LEU A 38 -0.65 6.59 -12.44
CA LEU A 38 -0.32 5.33 -11.80
C LEU A 38 0.52 5.60 -10.56
N PHE A 39 0.28 4.84 -9.50
CA PHE A 39 1.11 4.81 -8.31
C PHE A 39 1.57 3.38 -8.04
N ASN A 40 2.80 3.25 -7.55
CA ASN A 40 3.27 1.99 -6.97
C ASN A 40 2.85 2.01 -5.50
N SER A 41 1.87 1.18 -5.15
CA SER A 41 1.27 1.19 -3.81
C SER A 41 1.35 -0.18 -3.18
N TYR A 42 1.33 -0.25 -1.85
CA TYR A 42 0.89 -1.46 -1.16
C TYR A 42 -0.44 -1.22 -0.46
N VAL A 43 -1.22 -2.29 -0.34
CA VAL A 43 -2.45 -2.34 0.45
C VAL A 43 -2.28 -3.38 1.53
N HIS A 44 -2.56 -2.97 2.77
CA HIS A 44 -2.67 -3.86 3.90
C HIS A 44 -4.15 -4.12 4.17
N ILE A 45 -4.56 -5.39 4.07
CA ILE A 45 -5.90 -5.87 4.39
C ILE A 45 -5.81 -6.64 5.70
N ASP A 46 -6.58 -6.25 6.70
CA ASP A 46 -6.61 -6.95 8.00
C ASP A 46 -7.49 -8.21 7.93
N GLY A 47 -7.43 -9.05 8.95
CA GLY A 47 -8.19 -10.29 9.10
C GLY A 47 -9.70 -10.11 9.15
N ASP A 48 -10.22 -8.89 9.33
CA ASP A 48 -11.64 -8.57 9.20
C ASP A 48 -12.06 -8.23 7.75
N GLY A 49 -11.08 -8.13 6.84
CA GLY A 49 -11.24 -7.74 5.44
C GLY A 49 -11.29 -6.23 5.19
N ALA A 50 -11.01 -5.37 6.18
CA ALA A 50 -10.89 -3.94 6.02
C ALA A 50 -9.51 -3.54 5.47
N TYR A 51 -9.41 -2.37 4.84
CA TYR A 51 -8.11 -1.81 4.47
C TYR A 51 -7.47 -1.18 5.70
N ALA A 52 -6.48 -1.88 6.27
CA ALA A 52 -5.72 -1.40 7.41
C ALA A 52 -4.78 -0.26 7.04
N ASN A 53 -4.22 -0.27 5.81
CA ASN A 53 -3.36 0.81 5.30
C ASN A 53 -3.28 0.78 3.78
N VAL A 54 -3.07 1.96 3.18
CA VAL A 54 -2.67 2.11 1.79
C VAL A 54 -1.51 3.09 1.73
N HIS A 55 -0.42 2.70 1.10
CA HIS A 55 0.77 3.53 1.00
C HIS A 55 1.31 3.55 -0.42
N ARG A 56 1.40 4.76 -0.99
CA ARG A 56 2.03 5.04 -2.28
C ARG A 56 3.53 5.25 -2.09
N LYS A 57 4.35 4.65 -2.95
CA LYS A 57 5.81 4.78 -2.94
C LYS A 57 6.20 6.26 -3.02
N LEU A 58 6.86 6.76 -1.97
CA LEU A 58 7.31 8.15 -1.87
C LEU A 58 8.04 8.65 -3.12
N MET A 59 9.06 7.89 -3.54
CA MET A 59 9.90 8.24 -4.66
C MET A 59 10.14 7.02 -5.54
N PRO A 60 9.55 6.97 -6.74
CA PRO A 60 9.90 6.01 -7.77
C PRO A 60 11.39 6.13 -8.13
N THR A 61 12.03 4.99 -8.31
CA THR A 61 13.48 4.88 -8.52
C THR A 61 13.81 4.84 -10.01
N ASN A 62 14.67 5.74 -10.46
CA ASN A 62 15.23 5.76 -11.81
C ASN A 62 14.13 5.66 -12.92
N PRO A 63 14.00 4.59 -13.75
CA PRO A 63 13.05 4.59 -14.85
C PRO A 63 11.60 4.50 -14.39
N GLU A 64 11.37 4.06 -13.15
CA GLU A 64 10.04 3.99 -12.56
C GLU A 64 9.33 5.36 -12.55
N ARG A 65 10.09 6.48 -12.59
CA ARG A 65 9.55 7.85 -12.66
C ARG A 65 8.84 8.16 -13.98
N MET A 66 9.04 7.33 -15.00
CA MET A 66 8.30 7.45 -16.27
C MET A 66 6.91 6.78 -16.20
N VAL A 67 6.64 6.01 -15.14
CA VAL A 67 5.42 5.23 -14.99
C VAL A 67 4.61 5.66 -13.78
N TRP A 68 5.25 5.77 -12.61
CA TRP A 68 4.55 6.06 -11.36
C TRP A 68 4.75 7.50 -10.89
N GLY A 69 3.69 8.06 -10.32
CA GLY A 69 3.73 9.32 -9.59
C GLY A 69 4.39 9.20 -8.20
N PHE A 70 4.66 10.35 -7.61
CA PHE A 70 5.22 10.46 -6.25
C PHE A 70 4.14 10.29 -5.19
N GLY A 71 4.34 9.35 -4.27
CA GLY A 71 3.48 9.18 -3.09
C GLY A 71 3.77 10.19 -1.98
N ASP A 72 2.91 10.22 -0.98
CA ASP A 72 3.07 11.04 0.22
C ASP A 72 3.46 10.21 1.46
N GLY A 73 3.64 10.90 2.58
CA GLY A 73 4.00 10.29 3.86
C GLY A 73 2.82 9.65 4.61
N GLN A 74 1.56 9.80 4.17
CA GLN A 74 0.39 9.41 4.99
C GLN A 74 0.36 7.90 5.28
N GLY A 75 0.83 7.09 4.33
CA GLY A 75 0.88 5.64 4.48
C GLY A 75 2.12 5.12 5.23
N LEU A 76 3.04 5.97 5.68
CA LEU A 76 4.18 5.58 6.52
C LEU A 76 3.72 5.40 7.97
N ARG A 77 2.94 4.35 8.22
CA ARG A 77 2.44 4.02 9.54
C ARG A 77 2.62 2.55 9.85
N VAL A 78 2.75 2.27 11.14
CA VAL A 78 2.68 0.92 11.69
C VAL A 78 1.22 0.59 11.98
N ASN A 79 0.77 -0.58 11.54
CA ASN A 79 -0.57 -1.07 11.86
C ASN A 79 -0.46 -2.15 12.92
N GLU A 80 -1.33 -2.06 13.93
CA GLU A 80 -1.52 -3.14 14.91
C GLU A 80 -2.31 -4.27 14.22
N THR A 81 -1.81 -5.50 14.33
CA THR A 81 -2.45 -6.68 13.75
C THR A 81 -2.45 -7.83 14.76
N GLN A 82 -3.19 -8.90 14.47
CA GLN A 82 -3.17 -10.12 15.28
C GLN A 82 -1.78 -10.79 15.39
N VAL A 83 -0.85 -10.49 14.47
CA VAL A 83 0.53 -11.00 14.49
C VAL A 83 1.54 -10.00 15.07
N GLY A 84 1.04 -8.88 15.60
CA GLY A 84 1.84 -7.78 16.15
C GLY A 84 1.89 -6.54 15.26
N ARG A 85 2.89 -5.69 15.50
CA ARG A 85 3.08 -4.41 14.81
C ARG A 85 3.71 -4.60 13.44
N VAL A 86 3.00 -4.21 12.38
CA VAL A 86 3.46 -4.36 10.99
C VAL A 86 3.60 -3.00 10.29
N GLY A 87 4.84 -2.65 9.96
CA GLY A 87 5.20 -1.53 9.07
C GLY A 87 5.77 -2.06 7.75
N SER A 88 5.69 -1.27 6.67
CA SER A 88 6.14 -1.74 5.34
C SER A 88 6.69 -0.63 4.46
N LEU A 89 7.76 -0.96 3.73
CA LEU A 89 8.45 -0.09 2.79
C LEU A 89 8.59 -0.78 1.42
N ILE A 90 8.74 0.02 0.38
CA ILE A 90 8.79 -0.45 -1.01
C ILE A 90 10.21 -0.25 -1.55
N CYS A 91 10.90 -1.36 -1.87
CA CYS A 91 12.19 -1.35 -2.59
C CYS A 91 13.22 -0.39 -1.95
N TRP A 92 13.74 0.59 -2.70
CA TRP A 92 14.75 1.55 -2.26
C TRP A 92 14.32 2.48 -1.12
N LYS A 93 13.03 2.53 -0.75
CA LYS A 93 12.59 3.23 0.46
C LYS A 93 13.27 2.73 1.73
N ASN A 94 13.72 1.47 1.76
CA ASN A 94 14.47 0.89 2.88
C ASN A 94 15.81 1.60 3.15
N TYR A 95 16.33 2.35 2.19
CA TYR A 95 17.56 3.14 2.35
C TYR A 95 17.29 4.58 2.82
N MET A 96 16.03 5.03 2.87
CA MET A 96 15.67 6.38 3.29
C MET A 96 15.63 6.46 4.83
N PRO A 97 16.52 7.23 5.49
CA PRO A 97 16.60 7.24 6.95
C PRO A 97 15.29 7.66 7.63
N LEU A 98 14.64 8.72 7.13
CA LEU A 98 13.38 9.20 7.70
C LEU A 98 12.24 8.18 7.57
N ALA A 99 12.19 7.42 6.48
CA ALA A 99 11.16 6.39 6.30
C ALA A 99 11.36 5.20 7.24
N ARG A 100 12.60 4.91 7.66
CA ARG A 100 12.89 3.89 8.67
C ARG A 100 12.57 4.37 10.08
N MET A 101 12.94 5.60 10.42
CA MET A 101 12.69 6.16 11.76
C MET A 101 11.20 6.41 12.04
N ALA A 102 10.38 6.53 11.00
CA ALA A 102 8.94 6.68 11.12
C ALA A 102 8.20 5.37 11.48
N LEU A 103 8.85 4.21 11.36
CA LEU A 103 8.25 2.89 11.54
C LEU A 103 8.78 2.17 12.79
#